data_AF-A0A933BFA4-F1
#
_entry.id   AF-A0A933BFA4-F1
#
_cell.length_a   1.000
_cell.length_b   1.000
_cell.length_c   1.000
_cell.angle_alpha   90.00
_cell.angle_beta   90.00
_cell.angle_gamma   90.00
#
_symmetry.space_group_name_H-M   'P 1'
#
loop_
_entity.id
_entity.type
_entity.pdbx_description
1 polymer ?
#
loop_
_entity_poly.entity_id
_entity_poly.type
_entity_poly.pdbx_seq_one_letter_code
_entity_poly.pdbx_strand_id
1 'polypeptide(L)'
;MNGRAWSLALLSAALLLSKAPCRAAPALKGVDLYRSQQLALERVDKELSGKIQAYMRLRGDSRKSLQRSAQKLHSDIEAAVGKMGRFAFVRMDYAEFATSASHDAYITFDLVDEADAAKRMPFRPRPKGSIPDPDGLIAAWTGYSELGYSLIAQGLLGSSPPRCPGYYCLWGPATPELAALERQMADGVERAKPQLLDLLEYDKDPQKRANALYVLSFLKDGPTVSGLMTQAITDPDFEVRGAALSVLSDIARYHKGLFIEINRVLPMLDFPTVSDRSQALALLVAVADNPIYRVYLESRAPRYLLPLLKQRHPNTHDLSYTLLSMLSQQRFDRRDYASWERWVASQDGH
;
A
#
# COMPACT_ATOMS: atom_id res chain seq x y z
N MET A 1 45.37 -58.86 -27.48
CA MET A 1 44.19 -58.59 -28.35
C MET A 1 42.99 -58.34 -27.46
N ASN A 2 42.45 -57.12 -27.49
CA ASN A 2 41.04 -56.76 -27.28
C ASN A 2 40.95 -55.27 -26.97
N GLY A 3 40.57 -54.51 -28.00
CA GLY A 3 40.30 -53.08 -27.91
C GLY A 3 39.01 -52.79 -27.18
N ARG A 4 38.91 -51.57 -26.64
CA ARG A 4 37.64 -50.95 -26.26
C ARG A 4 37.61 -49.52 -26.75
N ALA A 5 36.61 -49.28 -27.60
CA ALA A 5 36.31 -48.05 -28.28
C ALA A 5 35.85 -46.96 -27.30
N TRP A 6 36.29 -45.73 -27.56
CA TRP A 6 35.79 -44.51 -26.95
C TRP A 6 34.63 -44.00 -27.81
N SER A 7 33.40 -44.03 -27.28
CA SER A 7 32.24 -43.41 -27.92
C SER A 7 32.02 -42.02 -27.32
N LEU A 8 32.34 -40.99 -28.12
CA LEU A 8 31.89 -39.61 -27.92
C LEU A 8 30.36 -39.55 -28.08
N ALA A 9 29.65 -39.22 -27.00
CA ALA A 9 28.24 -38.85 -27.05
C ALA A 9 28.11 -37.32 -26.96
N LEU A 10 27.89 -36.68 -28.10
CA LEU A 10 27.47 -35.28 -28.22
C LEU A 10 26.03 -35.15 -27.70
N LEU A 11 25.85 -34.58 -26.50
CA LEU A 11 24.55 -34.15 -26.00
C LEU A 11 24.21 -32.77 -26.59
N SER A 12 23.41 -32.77 -27.65
CA SER A 12 22.79 -31.55 -28.20
C SER A 12 21.68 -31.09 -27.25
N ALA A 13 21.99 -30.16 -26.34
CA ALA A 13 20.99 -29.48 -25.52
C ALA A 13 20.17 -28.51 -26.39
N ALA A 14 19.07 -28.99 -26.95
CA ALA A 14 18.07 -28.14 -27.59
C ALA A 14 17.34 -27.33 -26.50
N LEU A 15 17.80 -26.10 -26.26
CA LEU A 15 17.05 -25.09 -25.50
C LEU A 15 15.76 -24.77 -26.25
N LEU A 16 14.68 -25.46 -25.87
CA LEU A 16 13.32 -25.05 -26.19
C LEU A 16 13.08 -23.71 -25.48
N LEU A 17 13.31 -22.61 -26.19
CA LEU A 17 12.81 -21.28 -25.84
C LEU A 17 11.28 -21.32 -25.93
N SER A 18 10.63 -21.90 -24.93
CA SER A 18 9.21 -21.72 -24.69
C SER A 18 8.99 -20.23 -24.49
N LYS A 19 8.48 -19.56 -25.53
CA LYS A 19 8.00 -18.18 -25.41
C LYS A 19 7.02 -18.17 -24.25
N ALA A 20 7.39 -17.48 -23.17
CA ALA A 20 6.51 -17.30 -22.03
C ALA A 20 5.13 -16.87 -22.57
N PRO A 21 4.03 -17.51 -22.14
CA PRO A 21 2.72 -17.21 -22.66
C PRO A 21 2.46 -15.71 -22.51
N CYS A 22 2.08 -15.07 -23.63
CA CYS A 22 1.72 -13.66 -23.62
C CYS A 22 0.52 -13.50 -22.68
N ARG A 23 0.74 -12.93 -21.49
CA ARG A 23 -0.33 -12.71 -20.52
C ARG A 23 -1.31 -11.71 -21.13
N ALA A 24 -2.60 -12.09 -21.21
CA ALA A 24 -3.63 -11.20 -21.72
C ALA A 24 -3.65 -9.90 -20.90
N ALA A 25 -3.81 -8.77 -21.60
CA ALA A 25 -3.94 -7.47 -20.96
C ALA A 25 -5.14 -7.46 -19.99
N PRO A 26 -5.05 -6.80 -18.83
CA PRO A 26 -6.13 -6.79 -17.87
C PRO A 26 -7.35 -6.05 -18.43
N ALA A 27 -8.55 -6.54 -18.10
CA ALA A 27 -9.81 -5.89 -18.46
C ALA A 27 -10.10 -4.72 -17.52
N LEU A 28 -10.37 -3.52 -18.06
CA LEU A 28 -10.77 -2.37 -17.23
C LEU A 28 -12.15 -2.63 -16.63
N LYS A 29 -12.23 -2.75 -15.30
CA LYS A 29 -13.48 -2.97 -14.57
C LYS A 29 -14.08 -1.69 -13.98
N GLY A 30 -13.27 -0.68 -13.73
CA GLY A 30 -13.76 0.56 -13.12
C GLY A 30 -12.82 1.74 -13.27
N VAL A 31 -13.43 2.91 -13.39
CA VAL A 31 -12.79 4.22 -13.22
C VAL A 31 -13.55 4.92 -12.10
N ASP A 32 -12.85 5.34 -11.06
CA ASP A 32 -13.41 6.07 -9.92
C ASP A 32 -12.86 7.50 -9.87
N LEU A 33 -13.68 8.44 -9.39
CA LEU A 33 -13.25 9.74 -8.89
C LEU A 33 -13.44 9.76 -7.38
N TYR A 34 -12.38 10.02 -6.61
CA TYR A 34 -12.52 10.08 -5.15
C TYR A 34 -12.65 11.52 -4.64
N ARG A 35 -13.82 11.83 -4.07
CA ARG A 35 -14.08 13.01 -3.22
C ARG A 35 -13.77 14.38 -3.84
N SER A 36 -13.93 14.54 -5.16
CA SER A 36 -14.03 15.88 -5.76
C SER A 36 -15.48 16.31 -5.90
N GLN A 37 -15.78 17.57 -5.61
CA GLN A 37 -17.07 18.20 -5.90
C GLN A 37 -17.04 18.96 -7.24
N GLN A 38 -15.85 19.21 -7.78
CA GLN A 38 -15.64 20.02 -8.99
C GLN A 38 -15.63 19.18 -10.28
N LEU A 39 -15.40 17.87 -10.18
CA LEU A 39 -15.26 16.99 -11.34
C LEU A 39 -16.20 15.79 -11.25
N ALA A 40 -17.00 15.63 -12.30
CA ALA A 40 -17.88 14.48 -12.49
C ALA A 40 -17.20 13.42 -13.37
N LEU A 41 -17.50 12.13 -13.13
CA LEU A 41 -16.84 11.00 -13.80
C LEU A 41 -17.15 10.99 -15.31
N GLU A 42 -18.35 11.43 -15.68
CA GLU A 42 -18.82 11.51 -17.07
C GLU A 42 -17.93 12.42 -17.91
N ARG A 43 -17.39 13.49 -17.31
CA ARG A 43 -16.46 14.39 -17.99
C ARG A 43 -15.11 13.72 -18.23
N VAL A 44 -14.57 13.01 -17.25
CA VAL A 44 -13.33 12.24 -17.40
C VAL A 44 -13.49 11.16 -18.46
N ASP A 45 -14.60 10.43 -18.45
CA ASP A 45 -14.88 9.40 -19.45
C ASP A 45 -14.96 9.99 -20.86
N LYS A 46 -15.72 11.08 -21.03
CA LYS A 46 -15.85 11.79 -22.30
C LYS A 46 -14.52 12.31 -22.85
N GLU A 47 -13.67 12.88 -22.00
CA GLU A 47 -12.46 13.57 -22.44
C GLU A 47 -11.21 12.65 -22.48
N LEU A 48 -11.17 11.59 -21.66
CA LEU A 48 -9.93 10.85 -21.40
C LEU A 48 -10.03 9.32 -21.60
N SER A 49 -11.21 8.75 -21.87
CA SER A 49 -11.37 7.29 -22.08
C SER A 49 -10.40 6.72 -23.12
N GLY A 50 -10.21 7.39 -24.26
CA GLY A 50 -9.26 6.96 -25.28
C GLY A 50 -7.80 6.95 -24.82
N LYS A 51 -7.39 7.94 -24.00
CA LYS A 51 -6.04 7.97 -23.41
C LYS A 51 -5.88 6.88 -22.35
N ILE A 52 -6.89 6.67 -21.52
CA ILE A 52 -6.91 5.60 -20.50
C ILE A 52 -6.74 4.23 -21.16
N GLN A 53 -7.51 3.94 -22.22
CA GLN A 53 -7.39 2.68 -22.97
C GLN A 53 -6.00 2.51 -23.60
N ALA A 54 -5.45 3.58 -24.19
CA ALA A 54 -4.10 3.55 -24.75
C ALA A 54 -3.03 3.31 -23.67
N TYR A 55 -3.17 3.92 -22.50
CA TYR A 55 -2.29 3.72 -21.35
C TYR A 55 -2.30 2.26 -20.89
N MET A 56 -3.48 1.67 -20.71
CA MET A 56 -3.61 0.27 -20.29
C MET A 56 -2.93 -0.69 -21.27
N ARG A 57 -3.15 -0.47 -22.57
CA ARG A 57 -2.50 -1.29 -23.62
C ARG A 57 -0.98 -1.20 -23.56
N LEU A 58 -0.43 0.00 -23.35
CA LEU A 58 1.02 0.23 -23.32
C LEU A 58 1.66 -0.32 -22.03
N ARG A 59 0.98 -0.24 -20.90
CA ARG A 59 1.50 -0.68 -19.59
C ARG A 59 1.69 -2.19 -19.51
N GLY A 60 0.82 -2.97 -20.15
CA GLY A 60 0.95 -4.43 -20.20
C GLY A 60 2.14 -4.95 -21.01
N ASP A 61 2.92 -4.06 -21.65
CA ASP A 61 4.04 -4.44 -22.49
C ASP A 61 5.37 -4.45 -21.73
N SER A 62 6.19 -5.48 -21.96
CA SER A 62 7.49 -5.65 -21.31
C SER A 62 8.61 -4.81 -21.94
N ARG A 63 8.37 -4.21 -23.12
CA ARG A 63 9.37 -3.37 -23.80
C ARG A 63 9.53 -2.04 -23.06
N LYS A 64 10.76 -1.76 -22.62
CA LYS A 64 11.13 -0.52 -21.90
C LYS A 64 10.68 0.76 -22.62
N SER A 65 10.69 0.80 -23.96
CA SER A 65 10.23 1.96 -24.73
C SER A 65 8.73 2.22 -24.58
N LEU A 66 7.92 1.16 -24.57
CA LEU A 66 6.47 1.27 -24.40
C LEU A 66 6.10 1.57 -22.95
N GLN A 67 6.85 1.06 -21.98
CA GLN A 67 6.71 1.46 -20.58
C GLN A 67 6.97 2.95 -20.37
N ARG A 68 7.99 3.52 -21.03
CA ARG A 68 8.21 4.99 -21.01
C ARG A 68 7.03 5.74 -21.64
N SER A 69 6.48 5.25 -22.75
CA SER A 69 5.28 5.84 -23.36
C SER A 69 4.06 5.75 -22.45
N ALA A 70 3.87 4.63 -21.74
CA ALA A 70 2.82 4.47 -20.75
C ALA A 70 2.98 5.47 -19.60
N GLN A 71 4.20 5.62 -19.07
CA GLN A 71 4.49 6.59 -18.01
C GLN A 71 4.24 8.03 -18.46
N LYS A 72 4.65 8.38 -19.69
CA LYS A 72 4.34 9.70 -20.25
C LYS A 72 2.83 9.91 -20.36
N LEU A 73 2.09 8.92 -20.85
CA LEU A 73 0.64 9.01 -21.00
C LEU A 73 -0.08 9.09 -19.65
N HIS A 74 0.42 8.40 -18.62
CA HIS A 74 -0.04 8.53 -17.24
C HIS A 74 0.06 9.99 -16.77
N SER A 75 1.23 10.62 -16.89
CA SER A 75 1.43 12.03 -16.55
C SER A 75 0.59 12.98 -17.41
N ASP A 76 0.44 12.70 -18.71
CA ASP A 76 -0.41 13.51 -19.61
C ASP A 76 -1.90 13.43 -19.22
N ILE A 77 -2.36 12.29 -18.68
CA ILE A 77 -3.72 12.11 -18.17
C ILE A 77 -3.92 12.89 -16.86
N GLU A 78 -3.00 12.76 -15.90
CA GLU A 78 -3.06 13.52 -14.64
C GLU A 78 -3.06 15.03 -14.89
N ALA A 79 -2.19 15.51 -15.77
CA ALA A 79 -2.13 16.92 -16.15
C ALA A 79 -3.41 17.39 -16.86
N ALA A 80 -4.09 16.52 -17.62
CA ALA A 80 -5.37 16.86 -18.23
C ALA A 80 -6.48 16.97 -17.17
N VAL A 81 -6.55 16.03 -16.23
CA VAL A 81 -7.49 16.09 -15.09
C VAL A 81 -7.23 17.34 -14.24
N GLY A 82 -5.97 17.69 -13.99
CA GLY A 82 -5.60 18.90 -13.25
C GLY A 82 -6.08 20.20 -13.89
N LYS A 83 -6.35 20.22 -15.20
CA LYS A 83 -6.93 21.38 -15.91
C LYS A 83 -8.45 21.43 -15.84
N MET A 84 -9.12 20.39 -15.33
CA MET A 84 -10.58 20.30 -15.30
C MET A 84 -11.21 20.97 -14.07
N GLY A 85 -10.42 21.37 -13.08
CA GLY A 85 -10.88 22.00 -11.85
C GLY A 85 -9.72 22.63 -11.06
N ARG A 86 -10.02 23.13 -9.85
CA ARG A 86 -9.02 23.69 -8.93
C ARG A 86 -8.69 22.69 -7.85
N PHE A 87 -7.58 21.99 -8.01
CA PHE A 87 -7.17 20.91 -7.12
C PHE A 87 -5.85 21.24 -6.43
N ALA A 88 -5.78 20.98 -5.13
CA ALA A 88 -4.53 20.94 -4.38
C ALA A 88 -3.74 19.65 -4.66
N PHE A 89 -4.41 18.59 -5.11
CA PHE A 89 -3.80 17.30 -5.42
C PHE A 89 -4.55 16.58 -6.54
N VAL A 90 -3.79 16.00 -7.48
CA VAL A 90 -4.29 15.12 -8.52
C VAL A 90 -3.31 13.97 -8.67
N ARG A 91 -3.82 12.74 -8.59
CA ARG A 91 -3.06 11.54 -8.93
C ARG A 91 -3.97 10.51 -9.58
N MET A 92 -3.45 9.80 -10.57
CA MET A 92 -4.08 8.62 -11.15
C MET A 92 -3.42 7.38 -10.55
N ASP A 93 -4.19 6.63 -9.76
CA ASP A 93 -3.82 5.31 -9.30
C ASP A 93 -4.29 4.23 -10.29
N TYR A 94 -3.49 3.19 -10.44
CA TYR A 94 -3.78 2.05 -11.29
C TYR A 94 -3.42 0.76 -10.55
N ALA A 95 -4.40 -0.13 -10.43
CA ALA A 95 -4.23 -1.41 -9.75
C ALA A 95 -4.70 -2.57 -10.65
N GLU A 96 -3.93 -3.65 -10.64
CA GLU A 96 -4.27 -4.92 -11.29
C GLU A 96 -4.57 -5.98 -10.25
N PHE A 97 -5.61 -6.77 -10.51
CA PHE A 97 -6.01 -7.91 -9.71
C PHE A 97 -6.08 -9.13 -10.62
N ALA A 98 -5.19 -10.09 -10.38
CA ALA A 98 -5.17 -11.34 -11.11
C ALA A 98 -5.62 -12.48 -10.21
N THR A 99 -6.68 -13.16 -10.60
CA THR A 99 -7.15 -14.41 -10.01
C THR A 99 -6.93 -15.55 -11.00
N SER A 100 -7.29 -16.77 -10.61
CA SER A 100 -7.35 -17.90 -11.54
C SER A 100 -8.41 -17.73 -12.63
N ALA A 101 -9.41 -16.86 -12.41
CA ALA A 101 -10.56 -16.68 -13.30
C ALA A 101 -10.53 -15.36 -14.10
N SER A 102 -9.89 -14.32 -13.59
CA SER A 102 -9.88 -12.99 -14.19
C SER A 102 -8.56 -12.25 -14.03
N HIS A 103 -8.31 -11.33 -14.96
CA HIS A 103 -7.23 -10.36 -14.86
C HIS A 103 -7.84 -8.98 -15.07
N ASP A 104 -8.06 -8.27 -13.97
CA ASP A 104 -8.88 -7.08 -13.92
C ASP A 104 -8.04 -5.87 -13.53
N ALA A 105 -8.36 -4.71 -14.10
CA ALA A 105 -7.71 -3.44 -13.79
C ALA A 105 -8.72 -2.40 -13.33
N TYR A 106 -8.26 -1.53 -12.43
CA TYR A 106 -9.02 -0.43 -11.87
C TYR A 106 -8.18 0.85 -11.95
N ILE A 107 -8.84 1.96 -12.23
CA ILE A 107 -8.25 3.29 -12.19
C ILE A 107 -9.00 4.11 -11.16
N THR A 108 -8.27 4.82 -10.33
CA THR A 108 -8.85 5.79 -9.39
C THR A 108 -8.14 7.12 -9.56
N PHE A 109 -8.91 8.18 -9.80
CA PHE A 109 -8.41 9.54 -9.74
C PHE A 109 -8.59 10.05 -8.32
N ASP A 110 -7.46 10.20 -7.66
CA ASP A 110 -7.29 10.73 -6.33
C ASP A 110 -7.21 12.25 -6.40
N LEU A 111 -8.28 12.91 -5.94
CA LEU A 111 -8.44 14.35 -6.03
C LEU A 111 -8.60 14.96 -4.64
N VAL A 112 -7.95 16.11 -4.44
CA VAL A 112 -8.24 17.01 -3.31
C VAL A 112 -8.53 18.38 -3.89
N ASP A 113 -9.78 18.81 -3.75
CA ASP A 113 -10.20 20.16 -4.10
C ASP A 113 -9.40 21.18 -3.25
N GLU A 114 -9.04 22.34 -3.80
CA GLU A 114 -8.26 23.36 -3.06
C GLU A 114 -8.89 23.74 -1.71
N ALA A 115 -10.21 23.79 -1.65
CA ALA A 115 -10.97 24.08 -0.43
C ALA A 115 -10.81 23.02 0.67
N ASP A 116 -10.47 21.77 0.31
CA ASP A 116 -10.33 20.65 1.24
C ASP A 116 -8.86 20.37 1.62
N ALA A 117 -7.90 21.10 1.05
CA ALA A 117 -6.46 20.82 1.18
C ALA A 117 -6.02 20.76 2.65
N ALA A 118 -6.40 21.74 3.47
CA ALA A 118 -6.00 21.81 4.87
C ALA A 118 -6.50 20.61 5.70
N LYS A 119 -7.66 20.04 5.34
CA LYS A 119 -8.27 18.91 6.05
C LYS A 119 -7.72 17.57 5.58
N ARG A 120 -7.55 17.41 4.26
CA ARG A 120 -7.21 16.12 3.64
C ARG A 120 -5.71 15.93 3.41
N MET A 121 -4.92 16.99 3.54
CA MET A 121 -3.46 16.98 3.42
C MET A 121 -2.77 17.67 4.62
N PRO A 122 -3.08 17.31 5.88
CA PRO A 122 -2.45 17.91 7.07
C PRO A 122 -1.03 17.35 7.29
N PHE A 123 -0.20 17.39 6.25
CA PHE A 123 1.12 16.79 6.25
C PHE A 123 2.18 17.74 6.79
N ARG A 124 3.23 17.16 7.36
CA ARG A 124 4.43 17.91 7.76
C ARG A 124 5.14 18.48 6.53
N PRO A 125 5.97 19.53 6.68
CA PRO A 125 6.81 20.03 5.61
C PRO A 125 7.71 18.95 5.01
N ARG A 126 8.00 19.03 3.70
CA ARG A 126 8.95 18.13 3.04
C ARG A 126 10.37 18.33 3.58
N PRO A 127 11.02 17.26 4.11
CA PRO A 127 12.42 17.33 4.49
C PRO A 127 13.32 17.61 3.28
N LYS A 128 14.49 18.21 3.53
CA LYS A 128 15.43 18.65 2.48
C LYS A 128 16.86 18.15 2.68
N GLY A 129 17.14 17.55 3.83
CA GLY A 129 18.47 17.05 4.20
C GLY A 129 18.81 15.74 3.48
N SER A 130 19.99 15.23 3.82
CA SER A 130 20.48 13.93 3.37
C SER A 130 21.22 13.32 4.53
N ILE A 131 20.69 12.23 5.07
CA ILE A 131 21.24 11.53 6.22
C ILE A 131 21.94 10.26 5.70
N PRO A 132 23.19 9.99 6.11
CA PRO A 132 23.88 8.74 5.79
C PRO A 132 23.09 7.53 6.31
N ASP A 133 23.32 6.36 5.71
CA ASP A 133 22.75 5.10 6.20
C ASP A 133 23.41 4.73 7.56
N PRO A 134 22.68 4.79 8.68
CA PRO A 134 23.27 4.53 9.99
C PRO A 134 23.60 3.05 10.14
N ASP A 135 24.88 2.74 10.34
CA ASP A 135 25.42 1.38 10.47
C ASP A 135 25.05 0.41 9.32
N GLY A 136 24.66 0.94 8.15
CA GLY A 136 24.23 0.13 7.00
C GLY A 136 22.86 -0.54 7.20
N LEU A 137 22.04 -0.09 8.15
CA LEU A 137 20.76 -0.72 8.48
C LEU A 137 19.69 -0.50 7.41
N ILE A 138 19.71 0.62 6.70
CA ILE A 138 18.77 0.88 5.59
C ILE A 138 19.10 -0.03 4.41
N ALA A 139 20.38 -0.22 4.11
CA ALA A 139 20.84 -1.20 3.13
C ALA A 139 20.45 -2.64 3.53
N ALA A 140 20.58 -2.99 4.82
CA ALA A 140 20.17 -4.31 5.34
C ALA A 140 18.67 -4.56 5.15
N TRP A 141 17.81 -3.59 5.49
CA TRP A 141 16.37 -3.70 5.24
C TRP A 141 16.04 -3.83 3.74
N THR A 142 16.71 -3.04 2.90
CA THR A 142 16.51 -3.09 1.44
C THR A 142 16.86 -4.48 0.90
N GLY A 143 18.01 -5.02 1.26
CA GLY A 143 18.43 -6.37 0.87
C GLY A 143 17.49 -7.46 1.40
N TYR A 144 16.97 -7.30 2.62
CA TYR A 144 16.01 -8.23 3.22
C TYR A 144 14.70 -8.26 2.44
N SER A 145 14.18 -7.09 2.10
CA SER A 145 12.96 -6.93 1.31
C SER A 145 13.11 -7.53 -0.08
N GLU A 146 14.15 -7.13 -0.82
CA GLU A 146 14.42 -7.59 -2.18
C GLU A 146 14.65 -9.11 -2.26
N LEU A 147 15.42 -9.67 -1.32
CA LEU A 147 15.67 -11.11 -1.26
C LEU A 147 14.37 -11.88 -1.04
N GLY A 148 13.54 -11.48 -0.07
CA GLY A 148 12.30 -12.19 0.18
C GLY A 148 11.30 -12.09 -0.96
N TYR A 149 11.18 -10.92 -1.62
CA TYR A 149 10.37 -10.81 -2.84
C TYR A 149 10.87 -11.73 -3.95
N SER A 150 12.19 -11.83 -4.14
CA SER A 150 12.79 -12.77 -5.09
C SER A 150 12.46 -14.23 -4.77
N LEU A 151 12.53 -14.61 -3.49
CA LEU A 151 12.21 -15.97 -3.05
C LEU A 151 10.71 -16.30 -3.20
N ILE A 152 9.81 -15.36 -2.92
CA ILE A 152 8.36 -15.53 -3.18
C ILE A 152 8.08 -15.72 -4.67
N ALA A 153 8.70 -14.91 -5.52
CA ALA A 153 8.54 -15.05 -6.98
C ALA A 153 8.98 -16.42 -7.50
N GLN A 154 9.88 -17.09 -6.78
CA GLN A 154 10.36 -18.44 -7.06
C GLN A 154 9.56 -19.55 -6.35
N GLY A 155 8.58 -19.20 -5.51
CA GLY A 155 7.81 -20.15 -4.72
C GLY A 155 8.60 -20.80 -3.58
N LEU A 156 9.71 -20.18 -3.15
CA LEU A 156 10.59 -20.70 -2.10
C LEU A 156 10.22 -20.23 -0.69
N LEU A 157 9.28 -19.29 -0.56
CA LEU A 157 8.69 -18.87 0.71
C LEU A 157 7.21 -19.20 0.76
N GLY A 158 6.75 -19.67 1.93
CA GLY A 158 5.33 -19.90 2.19
C GLY A 158 4.56 -18.60 2.49
N SER A 159 3.23 -18.70 2.53
CA SER A 159 2.33 -17.58 2.84
C SER A 159 2.02 -17.42 4.34
N SER A 160 2.59 -18.28 5.19
CA SER A 160 2.35 -18.22 6.63
C SER A 160 3.02 -16.99 7.24
N PRO A 161 2.34 -16.27 8.17
CA PRO A 161 2.96 -15.15 8.87
C PRO A 161 4.25 -15.58 9.56
N PRO A 162 5.36 -14.83 9.40
CA PRO A 162 6.61 -15.16 10.08
C PRO A 162 6.50 -14.89 11.59
N ARG A 163 7.38 -15.55 12.36
CA ARG A 163 7.67 -15.09 13.72
C ARG A 163 8.64 -13.92 13.64
N CYS A 164 8.23 -12.80 14.20
CA CYS A 164 9.02 -11.58 14.17
C CYS A 164 9.76 -11.34 15.49
N PRO A 165 11.06 -11.02 15.48
CA PRO A 165 11.75 -10.57 16.69
C PRO A 165 11.38 -9.12 17.08
N GLY A 166 10.84 -8.33 16.13
CA GLY A 166 10.31 -6.99 16.36
C GLY A 166 8.79 -6.93 16.22
N TYR A 167 8.26 -5.74 15.95
CA TYR A 167 6.83 -5.48 15.75
C TYR A 167 6.37 -5.60 14.29
N TYR A 168 7.30 -5.72 13.34
CA TYR A 168 7.02 -5.91 11.92
C TYR A 168 8.19 -6.59 11.21
N CYS A 169 7.88 -7.57 10.37
CA CYS A 169 8.80 -8.15 9.40
C CYS A 169 8.01 -8.88 8.33
N LEU A 170 8.51 -8.80 7.10
CA LEU A 170 7.82 -9.36 5.94
C LEU A 170 7.99 -10.89 5.86
N TRP A 171 9.21 -11.39 6.07
CA TRP A 171 9.60 -12.75 5.65
C TRP A 171 10.07 -13.65 6.79
N GLY A 172 10.36 -13.08 7.97
CA GLY A 172 11.03 -13.76 9.07
C GLY A 172 12.42 -14.31 8.71
N PRO A 173 12.98 -15.20 9.56
CA PRO A 173 14.27 -15.86 9.33
C PRO A 173 14.13 -17.12 8.46
N ALA A 174 13.40 -17.04 7.34
CA ALA A 174 13.06 -18.21 6.52
C ALA A 174 14.26 -18.85 5.79
N THR A 175 15.34 -18.09 5.57
CA THR A 175 16.63 -18.58 5.09
C THR A 175 17.77 -18.05 5.96
N PRO A 176 18.97 -18.66 5.94
CA PRO A 176 20.13 -18.14 6.67
C PRO A 176 20.48 -16.69 6.29
N GLU A 177 20.30 -16.31 5.04
CA GLU A 177 20.57 -14.95 4.53
C GLU A 177 19.54 -13.94 5.06
N LEU A 178 18.25 -14.27 5.02
CA LEU A 178 17.20 -13.42 5.61
C LEU A 178 17.42 -13.29 7.12
N ALA A 179 17.76 -14.38 7.81
CA ALA A 179 18.04 -14.38 9.24
C ALA A 179 19.26 -13.52 9.60
N ALA A 180 20.30 -13.50 8.75
CA ALA A 180 21.48 -12.67 8.97
C ALA A 180 21.16 -11.17 8.85
N LEU A 181 20.39 -10.79 7.83
CA LEU A 181 19.93 -9.40 7.65
C LEU A 181 19.00 -8.96 8.78
N GLU A 182 18.06 -9.83 9.17
CA GLU A 182 17.16 -9.59 10.30
C GLU A 182 17.93 -9.38 11.61
N ARG A 183 18.94 -10.22 11.88
CA ARG A 183 19.80 -10.08 13.06
C ARG A 183 20.59 -8.78 13.03
N GLN A 184 21.16 -8.40 11.89
CA GLN A 184 21.87 -7.13 11.75
C GLN A 184 20.97 -5.94 12.14
N MET A 185 19.70 -5.94 11.69
CA MET A 185 18.73 -4.91 12.05
C MET A 185 18.39 -4.94 13.55
N ALA A 186 18.07 -6.11 14.08
CA ALA A 186 17.72 -6.29 15.50
C ALA A 186 18.86 -5.88 16.45
N ASP A 187 20.11 -6.20 16.12
CA ASP A 187 21.28 -5.89 16.94
C ASP A 187 21.72 -4.41 16.79
N GLY A 188 21.48 -3.82 15.63
CA GLY A 188 21.92 -2.46 15.31
C GLY A 188 20.96 -1.35 15.74
N VAL A 189 19.64 -1.62 15.75
CA VAL A 189 18.61 -0.58 15.87
C VAL A 189 18.71 0.25 17.15
N GLU A 190 19.01 -0.35 18.30
CA GLU A 190 19.09 0.39 19.58
C GLU A 190 20.25 1.39 19.58
N ARG A 191 21.39 1.01 19.01
CA ARG A 191 22.58 1.89 18.90
C ARG A 191 22.37 3.00 17.88
N ALA A 192 21.72 2.69 16.76
CA ALA A 192 21.49 3.60 15.65
C ALA A 192 20.21 4.44 15.79
N LYS A 193 19.44 4.27 16.89
CA LYS A 193 18.15 4.93 17.08
C LYS A 193 18.21 6.45 16.87
N PRO A 194 19.14 7.22 17.45
CA PRO A 194 19.19 8.67 17.24
C PRO A 194 19.33 9.05 15.76
N GLN A 195 20.22 8.39 15.02
CA GLN A 195 20.46 8.66 13.60
C GLN A 195 19.28 8.23 12.71
N LEU A 196 18.59 7.14 13.08
CA LEU A 196 17.35 6.73 12.40
C LEU A 196 16.24 7.75 12.61
N LEU A 197 16.14 8.36 13.80
CA LEU A 197 15.19 9.46 14.05
C LEU A 197 15.54 10.73 13.25
N ASP A 198 16.83 11.08 13.15
CA ASP A 198 17.28 12.17 12.28
C ASP A 198 16.94 11.89 10.80
N LEU A 199 17.08 10.64 10.36
CA LEU A 199 16.71 10.22 9.01
C LEU A 199 15.22 10.43 8.75
N LEU A 200 14.34 10.04 9.70
CA LEU A 200 12.90 10.27 9.60
C LEU A 200 12.49 11.75 9.55
N GLU A 201 13.23 12.62 10.22
CA GLU A 201 12.88 14.04 10.31
C GLU A 201 13.46 14.85 9.14
N TYR A 202 14.67 14.53 8.70
CA TYR A 202 15.45 15.42 7.85
C TYR A 202 15.79 14.87 6.47
N ASP A 203 15.81 13.55 6.25
CA ASP A 203 16.20 12.98 4.95
C ASP A 203 15.14 13.23 3.89
N LYS A 204 15.53 13.82 2.76
CA LYS A 204 14.65 14.12 1.63
C LYS A 204 14.11 12.86 0.92
N ASP A 205 14.81 11.74 1.00
CA ASP A 205 14.47 10.50 0.32
C ASP A 205 13.35 9.76 1.08
N PRO A 206 12.12 9.70 0.52
CA PRO A 206 11.01 9.03 1.19
C PRO A 206 11.24 7.52 1.36
N GLN A 207 11.96 6.85 0.46
CA GLN A 207 12.22 5.42 0.58
C GLN A 207 13.14 5.13 1.76
N LYS A 208 14.17 5.96 1.98
CA LYS A 208 14.99 5.85 3.19
C LYS A 208 14.16 6.04 4.44
N ARG A 209 13.29 7.07 4.50
CA ARG A 209 12.41 7.31 5.65
C ARG A 209 11.48 6.13 5.91
N ALA A 210 10.86 5.57 4.88
CA ALA A 210 10.02 4.39 4.99
C ALA A 210 10.81 3.18 5.51
N ASN A 211 12.00 2.92 4.97
CA ASN A 211 12.89 1.85 5.43
C ASN A 211 13.32 2.04 6.88
N ALA A 212 13.58 3.28 7.32
CA ALA A 212 13.93 3.57 8.70
C ALA A 212 12.78 3.21 9.67
N LEU A 213 11.51 3.39 9.29
CA LEU A 213 10.37 2.94 10.11
C LEU A 213 10.36 1.43 10.31
N TYR A 214 10.63 0.66 9.24
CA TYR A 214 10.71 -0.79 9.33
C TYR A 214 11.93 -1.27 10.15
N VAL A 215 13.06 -0.56 10.10
CA VAL A 215 14.19 -0.85 11.00
C VAL A 215 13.82 -0.50 12.45
N LEU A 216 13.20 0.66 12.69
CA LEU A 216 12.77 1.10 14.02
C LEU A 216 11.72 0.19 14.65
N SER A 217 10.97 -0.60 13.86
CA SER A 217 10.07 -1.61 14.43
C SER A 217 10.78 -2.79 15.09
N PHE A 218 12.11 -2.91 15.00
CA PHE A 218 12.91 -3.87 15.76
C PHE A 218 13.30 -3.38 17.16
N LEU A 219 13.00 -2.13 17.52
CA LEU A 219 13.16 -1.66 18.90
C LEU A 219 12.32 -2.51 19.86
N LYS A 220 12.81 -2.70 21.09
CA LYS A 220 12.11 -3.53 22.09
C LYS A 220 10.95 -2.82 22.78
N ASP A 221 10.95 -1.48 22.80
CA ASP A 221 9.94 -0.68 23.47
C ASP A 221 8.73 -0.42 22.56
N GLY A 222 7.70 -1.26 22.69
CA GLY A 222 6.48 -1.18 21.89
C GLY A 222 5.75 0.17 21.93
N PRO A 223 5.58 0.82 23.10
CA PRO A 223 5.06 2.18 23.18
C PRO A 223 5.87 3.18 22.35
N THR A 224 7.21 3.15 22.39
CA THR A 224 8.04 3.97 21.50
C THR A 224 7.74 3.66 20.04
N VAL A 225 7.72 2.39 19.63
CA VAL A 225 7.48 2.02 18.23
C VAL A 225 6.13 2.53 17.75
N SER A 226 5.06 2.28 18.52
CA SER A 226 3.70 2.76 18.20
C SER A 226 3.65 4.29 18.08
N GLY A 227 4.31 5.02 19.00
CA GLY A 227 4.40 6.48 18.96
C GLY A 227 5.11 7.01 17.71
N LEU A 228 6.23 6.38 17.33
CA LEU A 228 6.97 6.73 16.12
C LEU A 228 6.14 6.52 14.85
N MET A 229 5.48 5.36 14.72
CA MET A 229 4.61 5.09 13.58
C MET A 229 3.45 6.09 13.51
N THR A 230 2.84 6.39 14.66
CA THR A 230 1.74 7.35 14.76
C THR A 230 2.18 8.77 14.38
N GLN A 231 3.42 9.17 14.66
CA GLN A 231 3.95 10.44 14.16
C GLN A 231 4.13 10.41 12.64
N ALA A 232 4.66 9.31 12.11
CA ALA A 232 4.99 9.15 10.70
C ALA A 232 3.77 9.08 9.76
N ILE A 233 2.56 8.81 10.25
CA ILE A 233 1.33 8.90 9.41
C ILE A 233 1.01 10.32 8.93
N THR A 234 1.76 11.33 9.38
CA THR A 234 1.68 12.72 8.89
C THR A 234 2.84 13.12 7.97
N ASP A 235 3.68 12.16 7.57
CA ASP A 235 4.76 12.40 6.60
C ASP A 235 4.18 12.94 5.27
N PRO A 236 4.86 13.88 4.60
CA PRO A 236 4.42 14.40 3.31
C PRO A 236 4.37 13.35 2.19
N ASP A 237 5.14 12.26 2.33
CA ASP A 237 5.15 11.18 1.35
C ASP A 237 4.26 10.01 1.76
N PHE A 238 3.49 9.49 0.80
CA PHE A 238 2.53 8.42 1.04
C PHE A 238 3.21 7.07 1.31
N GLU A 239 4.43 6.83 0.82
CA GLU A 239 5.17 5.59 1.07
C GLU A 239 5.59 5.49 2.54
N VAL A 240 6.01 6.61 3.13
CA VAL A 240 6.37 6.68 4.56
C VAL A 240 5.13 6.49 5.45
N ARG A 241 4.02 7.15 5.11
CA ARG A 241 2.73 6.94 5.81
C ARG A 241 2.27 5.49 5.71
N GLY A 242 2.44 4.88 4.54
CA GLY A 242 2.08 3.49 4.33
C GLY A 242 2.95 2.50 5.09
N ALA A 243 4.25 2.76 5.22
CA ALA A 243 5.14 1.98 6.06
C ALA A 243 4.70 2.03 7.54
N ALA A 244 4.41 3.23 8.05
CA ALA A 244 3.88 3.41 9.40
C ALA A 244 2.57 2.64 9.64
N LEU A 245 1.59 2.75 8.73
CA LEU A 245 0.33 2.01 8.82
C LEU A 245 0.51 0.50 8.73
N SER A 246 1.50 0.02 7.97
CA SER A 246 1.82 -1.41 7.89
C SER A 246 2.33 -1.94 9.23
N VAL A 247 3.26 -1.23 9.87
CA VAL A 247 3.77 -1.60 11.20
C VAL A 247 2.65 -1.53 12.24
N LEU A 248 1.83 -0.48 12.25
CA LEU A 248 0.69 -0.36 13.16
C LEU A 248 -0.34 -1.49 12.96
N SER A 249 -0.55 -1.94 11.71
CA SER A 249 -1.45 -3.06 11.41
C SER A 249 -0.96 -4.38 12.02
N ASP A 250 0.35 -4.63 11.99
CA ASP A 250 0.92 -5.83 12.62
C ASP A 250 0.92 -5.72 14.14
N ILE A 251 1.18 -4.54 14.70
CA ILE A 251 0.98 -4.27 16.14
C ILE A 251 -0.47 -4.58 16.55
N ALA A 252 -1.46 -4.09 15.80
CA ALA A 252 -2.88 -4.34 16.07
C ALA A 252 -3.22 -5.84 16.07
N ARG A 253 -2.63 -6.62 15.16
CA ARG A 253 -2.92 -8.05 15.01
C ARG A 253 -2.21 -8.91 16.07
N TYR A 254 -0.92 -8.66 16.27
CA TYR A 254 -0.03 -9.57 17.00
C TYR A 254 0.37 -9.06 18.39
N HIS A 255 0.16 -7.77 18.65
CA HIS A 255 0.54 -7.10 19.90
C HIS A 255 -0.64 -6.32 20.49
N LYS A 256 -1.80 -6.97 20.64
CA LYS A 256 -3.09 -6.38 21.07
C LYS A 256 -3.06 -5.58 22.38
N GLY A 257 -2.02 -5.75 23.21
CA GLY A 257 -1.81 -4.98 24.44
C GLY A 257 -1.23 -3.57 24.23
N LEU A 258 -0.77 -3.25 23.01
CA LEU A 258 -0.25 -1.93 22.68
C LEU A 258 -1.36 -0.99 22.22
N PHE A 259 -1.30 0.24 22.71
CA PHE A 259 -2.21 1.30 22.33
C PHE A 259 -1.87 1.85 20.94
N ILE A 260 -2.90 2.12 20.15
CA ILE A 260 -2.82 2.77 18.84
C ILE A 260 -3.76 3.97 18.85
N GLU A 261 -3.28 5.13 18.42
CA GLU A 261 -4.05 6.38 18.36
C GLU A 261 -5.02 6.37 17.16
N ILE A 262 -6.10 5.58 17.26
CA ILE A 262 -7.10 5.42 16.19
C ILE A 262 -7.75 6.74 15.78
N ASN A 263 -7.82 7.72 16.68
CA ASN A 263 -8.28 9.08 16.39
C ASN A 263 -7.42 9.82 15.36
N ARG A 264 -6.13 9.46 15.22
CA ARG A 264 -5.23 10.01 14.19
C ARG A 264 -5.24 9.19 12.90
N VAL A 265 -5.54 7.89 12.99
CA VAL A 265 -5.68 6.99 11.84
C VAL A 265 -6.99 7.23 11.10
N LEU A 266 -8.11 7.42 11.81
CA LEU A 266 -9.43 7.49 11.18
C LEU A 266 -9.57 8.58 10.11
N PRO A 267 -9.06 9.81 10.28
CA PRO A 267 -9.08 10.83 9.23
C PRO A 267 -8.32 10.43 7.95
N MET A 268 -7.39 9.47 8.02
CA MET A 268 -6.64 8.98 6.85
C MET A 268 -7.53 8.24 5.86
N LEU A 269 -8.73 7.82 6.26
CA LEU A 269 -9.74 7.31 5.33
C LEU A 269 -10.15 8.35 4.27
N ASP A 270 -9.86 9.62 4.49
CA ASP A 270 -10.12 10.71 3.55
C ASP A 270 -8.82 11.29 2.94
N PHE A 271 -7.65 10.71 3.23
CA PHE A 271 -6.38 11.17 2.67
C PHE A 271 -6.30 10.98 1.16
N PRO A 272 -5.36 11.66 0.48
CA PRO A 272 -5.41 11.86 -0.95
C PRO A 272 -5.27 10.54 -1.71
N THR A 273 -4.44 9.60 -1.25
CA THR A 273 -4.10 8.42 -2.07
C THR A 273 -4.92 7.18 -1.70
N VAL A 274 -5.20 6.32 -2.69
CA VAL A 274 -5.75 4.97 -2.46
C VAL A 274 -4.92 4.16 -1.45
N SER A 275 -3.59 4.32 -1.47
CA SER A 275 -2.69 3.63 -0.53
C SER A 275 -2.99 4.02 0.91
N ASP A 276 -3.06 5.33 1.20
CA ASP A 276 -3.37 5.83 2.55
C ASP A 276 -4.67 5.22 3.07
N ARG A 277 -5.71 5.26 2.24
CA ARG A 277 -7.06 4.83 2.61
C ARG A 277 -7.16 3.33 2.79
N SER A 278 -6.58 2.54 1.89
CA SER A 278 -6.64 1.07 1.98
C SER A 278 -5.82 0.52 3.15
N GLN A 279 -4.65 1.11 3.45
CA GLN A 279 -3.85 0.72 4.61
C GLN A 279 -4.50 1.17 5.93
N ALA A 280 -5.10 2.37 5.97
CA ALA A 280 -5.88 2.81 7.13
C ALA A 280 -7.09 1.88 7.35
N LEU A 281 -7.83 1.52 6.30
CA LEU A 281 -8.91 0.53 6.40
C LEU A 281 -8.42 -0.81 6.95
N ALA A 282 -7.29 -1.32 6.47
CA ALA A 282 -6.73 -2.59 6.93
C ALA A 282 -6.39 -2.56 8.43
N LEU A 283 -5.79 -1.47 8.91
CA LEU A 283 -5.53 -1.24 10.34
C LEU A 283 -6.84 -1.17 11.13
N LEU A 284 -7.82 -0.40 10.65
CA LEU A 284 -9.11 -0.23 11.34
C LEU A 284 -9.90 -1.54 11.42
N VAL A 285 -9.86 -2.38 10.38
CA VAL A 285 -10.42 -3.74 10.40
C VAL A 285 -9.73 -4.59 11.47
N ALA A 286 -8.39 -4.50 11.58
CA ALA A 286 -7.62 -5.28 12.55
C ALA A 286 -7.92 -4.93 14.02
N VAL A 287 -8.46 -3.73 14.29
CA VAL A 287 -8.78 -3.27 15.65
C VAL A 287 -10.28 -3.19 15.95
N ALA A 288 -11.15 -3.46 14.97
CA ALA A 288 -12.60 -3.24 15.13
C ALA A 288 -13.30 -4.26 16.05
N ASP A 289 -12.64 -5.38 16.38
CA ASP A 289 -13.09 -6.34 17.40
C ASP A 289 -12.68 -5.95 18.82
N ASN A 290 -11.77 -4.99 18.98
CA ASN A 290 -11.30 -4.54 20.28
C ASN A 290 -12.32 -3.59 20.92
N PRO A 291 -12.88 -3.93 22.11
CA PRO A 291 -13.91 -3.11 22.76
C PRO A 291 -13.49 -1.66 23.02
N ILE A 292 -12.19 -1.39 23.24
CA ILE A 292 -11.66 -0.04 23.48
C ILE A 292 -11.87 0.86 22.26
N TYR A 293 -11.59 0.33 21.06
CA TYR A 293 -11.67 1.11 19.82
C TYR A 293 -13.06 1.06 19.20
N ARG A 294 -13.83 -0.01 19.45
CA ARG A 294 -15.12 -0.25 18.82
C ARG A 294 -16.10 0.90 18.98
N VAL A 295 -16.31 1.39 20.20
CA VAL A 295 -17.24 2.50 20.50
C VAL A 295 -16.84 3.77 19.74
N TYR A 296 -15.53 4.05 19.69
CA TYR A 296 -15.01 5.19 18.94
C TYR A 296 -15.24 5.03 17.43
N LEU A 297 -15.04 3.83 16.89
CA LEU A 297 -15.22 3.55 15.48
C LEU A 297 -16.69 3.57 15.05
N GLU A 298 -17.58 2.95 15.83
CA GLU A 298 -19.03 2.94 15.57
C GLU A 298 -19.59 4.35 15.44
N SER A 299 -19.17 5.28 16.31
CA SER A 299 -19.65 6.66 16.31
C SER A 299 -19.03 7.58 15.25
N ARG A 300 -17.84 7.25 14.71
CA ARG A 300 -17.05 8.20 13.89
C ARG A 300 -16.72 7.70 12.49
N ALA A 301 -16.56 6.40 12.30
CA ALA A 301 -16.13 5.80 11.05
C ALA A 301 -17.20 5.80 9.95
N PRO A 302 -18.50 5.57 10.21
CA PRO A 302 -19.52 5.39 9.16
C PRO A 302 -19.52 6.47 8.06
N ARG A 303 -19.38 7.75 8.44
CA ARG A 303 -19.30 8.89 7.50
C ARG A 303 -18.11 8.88 6.54
N TYR A 304 -17.02 8.19 6.91
CA TYR A 304 -15.86 7.98 6.05
C TYR A 304 -16.02 6.73 5.17
N LEU A 305 -16.67 5.70 5.70
CA LEU A 305 -16.78 4.39 5.04
C LEU A 305 -17.78 4.39 3.89
N LEU A 306 -18.87 5.15 3.97
CA LEU A 306 -19.87 5.19 2.88
C LEU A 306 -19.30 5.63 1.53
N PRO A 307 -18.55 6.75 1.42
CA PRO A 307 -17.90 7.14 0.17
C PRO A 307 -16.93 6.08 -0.36
N LEU A 308 -16.20 5.40 0.52
CA LEU A 308 -15.25 4.34 0.16
C LEU A 308 -15.94 3.06 -0.31
N LEU A 309 -17.05 2.69 0.33
CA LEU A 309 -17.91 1.58 -0.07
C LEU A 309 -18.48 1.77 -1.49
N LYS A 310 -18.66 3.02 -1.94
CA LYS A 310 -19.16 3.31 -3.29
C LYS A 310 -18.07 3.26 -4.37
N GLN A 311 -16.79 3.16 -4.00
CA GLN A 311 -15.71 2.98 -4.98
C GLN A 311 -15.78 1.59 -5.63
N ARG A 312 -15.25 1.48 -6.85
CA ARG A 312 -15.08 0.20 -7.55
C ARG A 312 -13.77 -0.49 -7.21
N HIS A 313 -12.76 0.27 -6.77
CA HIS A 313 -11.46 -0.26 -6.38
C HIS A 313 -11.58 -1.29 -5.24
N PRO A 314 -11.21 -2.58 -5.43
CA PRO A 314 -11.44 -3.64 -4.44
C PRO A 314 -10.82 -3.36 -3.06
N ASN A 315 -9.58 -2.88 -3.02
CA ASN A 315 -8.88 -2.61 -1.74
C ASN A 315 -9.57 -1.55 -0.87
N THR A 316 -10.43 -0.68 -1.42
CA THR A 316 -11.20 0.27 -0.61
C THR A 316 -12.63 -0.19 -0.43
N HIS A 317 -13.28 -0.68 -1.49
CA HIS A 317 -14.64 -1.20 -1.45
C HIS A 317 -14.81 -2.33 -0.44
N ASP A 318 -14.03 -3.41 -0.59
CA ASP A 318 -14.22 -4.62 0.19
C ASP A 318 -13.83 -4.40 1.66
N LEU A 319 -12.74 -3.68 1.93
CA LEU A 319 -12.36 -3.37 3.32
C LEU A 319 -13.35 -2.42 3.99
N SER A 320 -13.93 -1.46 3.27
CA SER A 320 -14.97 -0.58 3.82
C SER A 320 -16.24 -1.36 4.14
N TYR A 321 -16.65 -2.28 3.26
CA TYR A 321 -17.75 -3.20 3.52
C TYR A 321 -17.47 -4.06 4.76
N THR A 322 -16.31 -4.69 4.84
CA THR A 322 -15.91 -5.51 6.00
C THR A 322 -16.01 -4.71 7.29
N LEU A 323 -15.44 -3.51 7.32
CA LEU A 323 -15.47 -2.66 8.52
C LEU A 323 -16.90 -2.22 8.89
N LEU A 324 -17.71 -1.81 7.90
CA LEU A 324 -19.12 -1.47 8.12
C LEU A 324 -19.92 -2.66 8.68
N SER A 325 -19.73 -3.86 8.14
CA SER A 325 -20.38 -5.08 8.66
C SER A 325 -19.93 -5.40 10.08
N MET A 326 -18.64 -5.26 10.40
CA MET A 326 -18.12 -5.48 11.75
C MET A 326 -18.69 -4.50 12.78
N LEU A 327 -18.81 -3.22 12.42
CA LEU A 327 -19.32 -2.18 13.31
C LEU A 327 -20.85 -2.26 13.46
N SER A 328 -21.57 -2.42 12.35
CA SER A 328 -23.04 -2.42 12.35
C SER A 328 -23.68 -3.73 12.83
N GLN A 329 -22.95 -4.85 12.75
CA GLN A 329 -23.48 -6.22 12.88
C GLN A 329 -24.63 -6.54 11.90
N GLN A 330 -24.81 -5.70 10.86
CA GLN A 330 -25.81 -5.89 9.82
C GLN A 330 -25.28 -6.77 8.68
N ARG A 331 -26.20 -7.41 7.96
CA ARG A 331 -25.91 -8.29 6.81
C ARG A 331 -26.50 -7.73 5.51
N PHE A 332 -26.45 -6.41 5.32
CA PHE A 332 -26.85 -5.81 4.05
C PHE A 332 -25.90 -6.28 2.94
N ASP A 333 -26.39 -6.35 1.71
CA ASP A 333 -25.52 -6.63 0.57
C ASP A 333 -24.46 -5.53 0.43
N ARG A 334 -23.28 -5.89 -0.09
CA ARG A 334 -22.15 -4.95 -0.26
C ARG A 334 -22.47 -3.77 -1.19
N ARG A 335 -23.50 -3.89 -2.03
CA ARG A 335 -23.99 -2.84 -2.93
C ARG A 335 -25.37 -2.31 -2.56
N ASP A 336 -25.96 -2.72 -1.44
CA ASP A 336 -27.19 -2.13 -0.91
C ASP A 336 -26.89 -0.79 -0.22
N TYR A 337 -26.47 0.19 -1.02
CA TYR A 337 -26.05 1.50 -0.55
C TYR A 337 -27.18 2.21 0.22
N ALA A 338 -28.43 2.01 -0.16
CA ALA A 338 -29.58 2.62 0.51
C ALA A 338 -29.75 2.11 1.95
N SER A 339 -29.56 0.81 2.21
CA SER A 339 -29.59 0.28 3.57
C SER A 339 -28.39 0.74 4.39
N TRP A 340 -27.19 0.78 3.80
CA TRP A 340 -26.00 1.32 4.46
C TRP A 340 -26.17 2.80 4.84
N GLU A 341 -26.69 3.62 3.92
CA GLU A 341 -26.95 5.05 4.17
C GLU A 341 -27.95 5.28 5.28
N ARG A 342 -29.06 4.51 5.31
CA ARG A 342 -30.04 4.59 6.39
C ARG A 342 -29.43 4.22 7.75
N TRP A 343 -28.59 3.19 7.80
CA TRP A 343 -27.92 2.80 9.03
C TRP A 343 -26.93 3.87 9.51
N VAL A 344 -26.15 4.46 8.60
CA VAL A 344 -25.24 5.57 8.97
C VAL A 344 -26.02 6.78 9.48
N ALA A 345 -27.11 7.16 8.79
CA ALA A 345 -27.94 8.28 9.21
C ALA A 345 -28.58 8.06 10.60
N SER A 346 -28.84 6.82 11.00
CA SER A 346 -29.33 6.51 12.35
C SER A 346 -28.26 6.65 13.43
N GLN A 347 -26.97 6.71 13.07
CA GLN A 347 -25.88 6.93 14.04
C GLN A 347 -25.69 8.42 14.37
N ASP A 348 -26.07 9.34 13.47
CA ASP A 348 -25.92 10.79 13.66
C ASP A 348 -26.98 11.39 14.62
N GLY A 349 -28.00 10.61 14.98
CA GLY A 349 -29.09 11.02 15.89
C GLY A 349 -28.83 10.74 17.38
N HIS A 350 -27.65 10.21 17.72
CA HIS A 350 -27.18 9.90 19.08
C HIS A 350 -25.89 10.66 19.37
#